data_AF-A0A959I3Q7-F1
#
_entry.id   AF-A0A959I3Q7-F1
#
_cell.length_a   1.000
_cell.length_b   1.000
_cell.length_c   1.000
_cell.angle_alpha   90.00
_cell.angle_beta   90.00
_cell.angle_gamma   90.00
#
_symmetry.space_group_name_H-M   'P 1'
#
loop_
_entity.id
_entity.type
_entity.pdbx_description
1 polymer ?
#
loop_
_entity_poly.entity_id
_entity_poly.type
_entity_poly.pdbx_seq_one_letter_code
_entity_poly.pdbx_strand_id
1 'polypeptide(L)'
;SRITYKNQSNIQRKSPGSLVWMGQGKNEEESREEGKNVSGANKIERLRQTDFSKVEEMDSELLEELALQLWKQMSLRMKRRLKASARQGKIDLRQTIRASIRFGGDPLDLRRRRRIPRRQRLAILLDVSGSMDKYSFFLLRFIWTLRAHFEQVEAFIFSTNLVRITDYLDSKDLGRTLALLTARAHNWSSGTKIGMCLQQFNEHYAKQVLSGSSTVIVLSDGLDTGEPELLAGELARIKQRTRRLIWLNPLKGMQGYEPIAKGMSAALPEIDVFNSAHNLNSLLELENYLTHV
;
A
#
# COMPACT_ATOMS: atom_id res chain seq x y z
N SER A 1 64.03 -1.24 7.45
CA SER A 1 64.91 -0.28 8.15
C SER A 1 64.07 0.81 8.78
N ARG A 2 64.07 0.90 10.12
CA ARG A 2 63.55 2.07 10.86
C ARG A 2 64.48 3.26 10.61
N ILE A 3 63.95 4.49 10.65
CA ILE A 3 64.47 5.60 11.48
C ILE A 3 63.41 6.73 11.49
N THR A 4 63.10 7.14 12.72
CA THR A 4 62.29 8.25 13.21
C THR A 4 62.97 9.61 13.07
N TYR A 5 62.23 10.72 12.94
CA TYR A 5 62.55 11.97 13.64
C TYR A 5 61.29 12.74 14.09
N LYS A 6 61.42 13.30 15.28
CA LYS A 6 60.46 14.05 16.11
C LYS A 6 60.44 15.55 15.76
N ASN A 7 59.33 16.17 16.20
CA ASN A 7 59.23 17.42 16.99
C ASN A 7 58.85 18.77 16.34
N GLN A 8 57.74 19.28 16.90
CA GLN A 8 57.48 20.63 17.44
C GLN A 8 57.23 21.82 16.50
N SER A 9 56.01 22.37 16.63
CA SER A 9 55.83 23.80 16.95
C SER A 9 54.44 24.08 17.51
N ASN A 10 54.41 24.48 18.78
CA ASN A 10 53.32 25.19 19.45
C ASN A 10 53.59 26.70 19.26
N ILE A 11 52.57 27.54 19.05
CA ILE A 11 52.46 28.95 19.52
C ILE A 11 51.14 29.56 19.01
N GLN A 12 50.36 30.05 19.98
CA GLN A 12 49.19 30.92 19.87
C GLN A 12 49.47 32.28 19.22
N ARG A 13 48.45 32.87 18.57
CA ARG A 13 48.03 34.28 18.80
C ARG A 13 46.69 34.65 18.12
N LYS A 14 45.72 35.00 18.98
CA LYS A 14 44.74 36.12 18.99
C LYS A 14 43.74 36.38 17.83
N SER A 15 42.50 36.63 18.28
CA SER A 15 41.29 37.17 17.62
C SER A 15 41.50 38.46 16.80
N PRO A 16 40.51 38.86 15.96
CA PRO A 16 39.36 39.66 16.40
C PRO A 16 38.03 39.15 15.77
N GLY A 17 36.83 39.48 16.20
CA GLY A 17 36.32 40.36 17.23
C GLY A 17 34.82 40.07 17.36
N SER A 18 34.35 40.15 18.60
CA SER A 18 32.95 40.03 19.00
C SER A 18 32.08 41.13 18.39
N LEU A 19 30.97 40.75 17.76
CA LEU A 19 29.80 41.62 17.67
C LEU A 19 28.74 41.04 18.60
N VAL A 20 28.70 41.56 19.81
CA VAL A 20 27.63 41.32 20.78
C VAL A 20 26.42 42.11 20.29
N TRP A 21 25.37 41.41 19.84
CA TRP A 21 24.05 41.98 19.69
C TRP A 21 23.24 41.59 20.93
N MET A 22 23.16 42.52 21.89
CA MET A 22 22.25 42.46 23.02
C MET A 22 20.86 42.81 22.48
N GLY A 23 20.08 41.79 22.13
CA GLY A 23 18.68 41.89 21.74
C GLY A 23 17.82 41.14 22.75
N GLN A 24 16.91 41.88 23.38
CA GLN A 24 16.06 41.49 24.49
C GLN A 24 15.18 40.26 24.22
N GLY A 25 14.88 39.55 25.32
CA GLY A 25 14.04 38.36 25.40
C GLY A 25 12.83 38.35 24.47
N LYS A 26 12.87 37.38 23.55
CA LYS A 26 11.72 36.73 22.93
C LYS A 26 12.19 35.32 22.54
N ASN A 27 11.31 34.34 22.72
CA ASN A 27 11.32 33.04 22.06
C ASN A 27 11.94 31.84 22.81
N GLU A 28 11.66 31.69 24.11
CA GLU A 28 11.63 30.35 24.73
C GLU A 28 10.41 29.53 24.26
N GLU A 29 9.29 30.17 23.89
CA GLU A 29 8.12 29.48 23.34
C GLU A 29 8.33 29.03 21.89
N GLU A 30 8.92 29.87 21.03
CA GLU A 30 9.23 29.52 19.63
C GLU A 30 10.29 28.41 19.54
N SER A 31 11.33 28.41 20.39
CA SER A 31 12.33 27.34 20.44
C SER A 31 11.80 26.03 21.07
N ARG A 32 10.83 26.12 21.99
CA ARG A 32 10.10 24.94 22.53
C ARG A 32 9.06 24.40 21.54
N GLU A 33 8.40 25.25 20.76
CA GLU A 33 7.49 24.86 19.68
C GLU A 33 8.25 24.24 18.51
N GLU A 34 9.39 24.81 18.10
CA GLU A 34 10.29 24.19 17.12
C GLU A 34 10.84 22.86 17.64
N GLY A 35 11.28 22.78 18.90
CA GLY A 35 11.74 21.53 19.51
C GLY A 35 10.65 20.45 19.61
N LYS A 36 9.41 20.82 19.95
CA LYS A 36 8.25 19.91 19.97
C LYS A 36 7.80 19.50 18.56
N ASN A 37 7.81 20.42 17.60
CA ASN A 37 7.45 20.14 16.20
C ASN A 37 8.49 19.25 15.52
N VAL A 38 9.79 19.48 15.77
CA VAL A 38 10.88 18.64 15.25
C VAL A 38 10.86 17.25 15.91
N SER A 39 10.63 17.17 17.23
CA SER A 39 10.49 15.89 17.94
C SER A 39 9.26 15.10 17.46
N GLY A 40 8.11 15.78 17.28
CA GLY A 40 6.88 15.19 16.75
C GLY A 40 7.01 14.72 15.31
N ALA A 41 7.63 15.52 14.44
CA ALA A 41 7.90 15.14 13.05
C ALA A 41 8.81 13.91 12.95
N ASN A 42 9.86 13.84 13.80
CA ASN A 42 10.72 12.66 13.89
C ASN A 42 9.97 11.42 14.41
N LYS A 43 9.05 11.58 15.36
CA LYS A 43 8.21 10.48 15.84
C LYS A 43 7.31 9.94 14.72
N ILE A 44 6.64 10.84 13.99
CA ILE A 44 5.79 10.49 12.85
C ILE A 44 6.60 9.75 11.78
N GLU A 45 7.74 10.29 11.37
CA GLU A 45 8.55 9.68 10.32
C GLU A 45 9.10 8.31 10.74
N ARG A 46 9.47 8.15 12.01
CA ARG A 46 9.84 6.86 12.58
C ARG A 46 8.68 5.86 12.50
N LEU A 47 7.49 6.24 12.96
CA LEU A 47 6.30 5.39 12.93
C LEU A 47 5.92 4.93 11.51
N ARG A 48 6.12 5.77 10.50
CA ARG A 48 5.85 5.41 9.10
C ARG A 48 6.76 4.31 8.57
N GLN A 49 7.96 4.21 9.12
CA GLN A 49 9.00 3.24 8.73
C GLN A 49 9.04 2.02 9.66
N THR A 50 8.45 2.14 10.87
CA THR A 50 8.35 1.03 11.82
C THR A 50 7.59 -0.15 11.22
N ASP A 51 8.20 -1.32 11.30
CA ASP A 51 7.57 -2.58 10.93
C ASP A 51 6.37 -2.87 11.84
N PHE A 52 5.21 -3.21 11.26
CA PHE A 52 3.98 -3.51 11.99
C PHE A 52 4.17 -4.58 13.08
N SER A 53 5.08 -5.54 12.88
CA SER A 53 5.39 -6.56 13.88
C SER A 53 6.08 -6.04 15.15
N LYS A 54 6.57 -4.80 15.12
CA LYS A 54 7.28 -4.12 16.21
C LYS A 54 6.48 -2.97 16.82
N VAL A 55 5.26 -2.75 16.37
CA VAL A 55 4.41 -1.68 16.90
C VAL A 55 3.84 -2.11 18.24
N GLU A 56 4.10 -1.32 19.28
CA GLU A 56 3.52 -1.52 20.62
C GLU A 56 2.05 -1.07 20.65
N GLU A 57 1.25 -1.60 21.59
CA GLU A 57 -0.17 -1.24 21.72
C GLU A 57 -0.39 0.27 21.89
N MET A 58 0.46 0.93 22.67
CA MET A 58 0.37 2.38 22.91
C MET A 58 0.67 3.22 21.65
N ASP A 59 1.55 2.74 20.77
CA ASP A 59 1.86 3.42 19.52
C ASP A 59 0.86 3.04 18.40
N SER A 60 0.06 1.99 18.58
CA SER A 60 -0.90 1.52 17.58
C SER A 60 -2.01 2.54 17.28
N GLU A 61 -2.54 3.22 18.30
CA GLU A 61 -3.56 4.26 18.15
C GLU A 61 -3.04 5.46 17.35
N LEU A 62 -1.82 5.91 17.68
CA LEU A 62 -1.18 7.03 16.97
C LEU A 62 -0.82 6.64 15.53
N LEU A 63 -0.31 5.43 15.33
CA LEU A 63 -0.06 4.88 14.00
C LEU A 63 -1.35 4.82 13.19
N GLU A 64 -2.47 4.47 13.82
CA GLU A 64 -3.78 4.43 13.19
C GLU A 64 -4.25 5.81 12.73
N GLU A 65 -4.19 6.81 13.61
CA GLU A 65 -4.56 8.18 13.25
C GLU A 65 -3.73 8.67 12.07
N LEU A 66 -2.42 8.45 12.13
CA LEU A 66 -1.50 8.80 11.06
C LEU A 66 -1.84 8.06 9.76
N ALA A 67 -2.14 6.76 9.84
CA ALA A 67 -2.51 5.95 8.70
C ALA A 67 -3.79 6.47 8.03
N LEU A 68 -4.83 6.78 8.82
CA LEU A 68 -6.09 7.38 8.33
C LEU A 68 -5.83 8.68 7.56
N GLN A 69 -4.99 9.56 8.11
CA GLN A 69 -4.62 10.81 7.47
C GLN A 69 -3.88 10.58 6.13
N LEU A 70 -2.88 9.70 6.13
CA LEU A 70 -2.07 9.40 4.94
C LEU A 70 -2.90 8.71 3.85
N TRP A 71 -3.77 7.77 4.22
CA TRP A 71 -4.66 7.08 3.27
C TRP A 71 -5.71 8.01 2.67
N LYS A 72 -6.23 8.97 3.45
CA LYS A 72 -7.10 10.03 2.94
C LYS A 72 -6.38 10.88 1.90
N GLN A 73 -5.14 11.28 2.16
CA GLN A 73 -4.33 12.03 1.20
C GLN A 73 -4.04 11.23 -0.07
N MET A 74 -3.62 9.97 0.07
CA MET A 74 -3.41 9.03 -1.03
C MET A 74 -4.67 8.95 -1.90
N SER A 75 -5.82 8.63 -1.32
CA SER A 75 -7.12 8.55 -2.00
C SER A 75 -7.46 9.83 -2.79
N LEU A 76 -7.25 11.02 -2.20
CA LEU A 76 -7.48 12.29 -2.89
C LEU A 76 -6.56 12.45 -4.10
N ARG A 77 -5.27 12.09 -3.98
CA ARG A 77 -4.33 12.10 -5.11
C ARG A 77 -4.77 11.12 -6.20
N MET A 78 -5.20 9.92 -5.83
CA MET A 78 -5.72 8.92 -6.78
C MET A 78 -6.92 9.45 -7.57
N LYS A 79 -7.93 10.00 -6.88
CA LYS A 79 -9.12 10.59 -7.51
C LYS A 79 -8.75 11.72 -8.47
N ARG A 80 -7.78 12.58 -8.09
CA ARG A 80 -7.28 13.67 -8.95
C ARG A 80 -6.59 13.12 -10.20
N ARG A 81 -5.70 12.13 -10.07
CA ARG A 81 -5.01 11.50 -11.22
C ARG A 81 -5.98 10.86 -12.20
N LEU A 82 -6.96 10.12 -11.70
CA LEU A 82 -8.01 9.50 -12.52
C LEU A 82 -8.82 10.57 -13.30
N LYS A 83 -9.19 11.68 -12.63
CA LYS A 83 -9.89 12.80 -13.25
C LYS A 83 -9.04 13.54 -14.29
N ALA A 84 -7.74 13.73 -14.01
CA ALA A 84 -6.79 14.35 -14.94
C ALA A 84 -6.60 13.51 -16.21
N SER A 85 -6.39 12.20 -16.06
CA SER A 85 -6.31 11.25 -17.18
C SER A 85 -7.57 11.29 -18.06
N ALA A 86 -8.75 11.36 -17.44
CA ALA A 86 -10.01 11.51 -18.18
C ALA A 86 -10.13 12.86 -18.91
N ARG A 87 -9.46 13.93 -18.45
CA ARG A 87 -9.48 15.24 -19.13
C ARG A 87 -8.53 15.28 -20.34
N GLN A 88 -7.40 14.56 -20.30
CA GLN A 88 -6.43 14.45 -21.39
C GLN A 88 -6.83 13.42 -22.47
N GLY A 89 -8.13 13.33 -22.78
CA GLY A 89 -8.62 12.43 -23.82
C GLY A 89 -7.88 12.64 -25.16
N LYS A 90 -7.58 11.55 -25.88
CA LYS A 90 -6.96 11.64 -27.20
C LYS A 90 -7.87 12.41 -28.16
N ILE A 91 -7.27 13.19 -29.06
CA ILE A 91 -8.00 13.84 -30.15
C ILE A 91 -8.67 12.74 -30.98
N ASP A 92 -9.99 12.83 -31.12
CA ASP A 92 -10.74 12.00 -32.04
C ASP A 92 -10.61 12.62 -33.43
N LEU A 93 -9.59 12.21 -34.16
CA LEU A 93 -9.32 12.68 -35.52
C LEU A 93 -10.55 12.52 -36.42
N ARG A 94 -11.30 11.42 -36.29
CA ARG A 94 -12.47 11.16 -37.12
C ARG A 94 -13.61 12.15 -36.83
N GLN A 95 -13.93 12.37 -35.55
CA GLN A 95 -14.94 13.38 -35.18
C GLN A 95 -14.47 14.80 -35.47
N THR A 96 -13.18 15.09 -35.31
CA THR A 96 -12.59 16.40 -35.58
C THR A 96 -12.63 16.73 -37.07
N ILE A 97 -12.26 15.79 -37.94
CA ILE A 97 -12.36 15.92 -39.41
C ILE A 97 -13.83 16.10 -39.82
N ARG A 98 -14.74 15.29 -39.27
CA ARG A 98 -16.16 15.39 -39.59
C ARG A 98 -16.77 16.73 -39.15
N ALA A 99 -16.35 17.24 -38.00
CA ALA A 99 -16.79 18.53 -37.47
C ALA A 99 -16.18 19.73 -38.22
N SER A 100 -15.02 19.57 -38.85
CA SER A 100 -14.34 20.62 -39.62
C SER A 100 -14.84 20.75 -41.06
N ILE A 101 -15.54 19.74 -41.60
CA ILE A 101 -16.21 19.86 -42.92
C ILE A 101 -17.12 21.09 -42.99
N ARG A 102 -17.84 21.42 -41.89
CA ARG A 102 -18.72 22.59 -41.84
C ARG A 102 -17.96 23.93 -41.86
N PHE A 103 -16.64 23.89 -41.67
CA PHE A 103 -15.73 25.04 -41.63
C PHE A 103 -14.70 24.98 -42.76
N GLY A 104 -15.04 24.36 -43.90
CA GLY A 104 -14.15 24.30 -45.07
C GLY A 104 -12.95 23.37 -44.91
N GLY A 105 -12.96 22.49 -43.90
CA GLY A 105 -11.87 21.54 -43.63
C GLY A 105 -10.89 22.00 -42.56
N ASP A 106 -10.99 23.24 -42.07
CA ASP A 106 -10.12 23.73 -41.00
C ASP A 106 -10.56 23.20 -39.62
N PRO A 107 -9.67 22.52 -38.87
CA PRO A 107 -9.97 21.95 -37.57
C PRO A 107 -9.99 23.01 -36.46
N LEU A 108 -10.99 23.89 -36.49
CA LEU A 108 -11.22 24.93 -35.48
C LEU A 108 -11.71 24.38 -34.13
N ASP A 109 -12.32 23.19 -34.12
CA ASP A 109 -12.86 22.54 -32.91
C ASP A 109 -12.33 21.10 -32.78
N LEU A 110 -11.29 20.93 -31.97
CA LEU A 110 -10.69 19.62 -31.68
C LEU A 110 -11.60 18.80 -30.77
N ARG A 111 -12.28 17.81 -31.36
CA ARG A 111 -13.10 16.84 -30.60
C ARG A 111 -12.18 15.82 -29.93
N ARG A 112 -12.37 15.61 -28.62
CA ARG A 112 -11.57 14.67 -27.82
C ARG A 112 -12.43 13.51 -27.34
N ARG A 113 -11.91 12.29 -27.49
CA ARG A 113 -12.47 11.11 -26.82
C ARG A 113 -12.04 11.12 -25.37
N ARG A 114 -12.95 11.53 -24.50
CA ARG A 114 -12.78 11.46 -23.06
C ARG A 114 -12.95 10.01 -22.60
N ARG A 115 -11.91 9.42 -22.00
CA ARG A 115 -12.05 8.13 -21.29
C ARG A 115 -12.96 8.37 -20.09
N ILE A 116 -14.13 7.72 -20.05
CA ILE A 116 -14.98 7.73 -18.86
C ILE A 116 -14.16 7.02 -17.77
N PRO A 117 -13.90 7.67 -16.62
CA PRO A 117 -13.25 6.99 -15.50
C PRO A 117 -14.07 5.76 -15.15
N ARG A 118 -13.52 4.56 -15.39
CA ARG A 118 -14.19 3.34 -14.94
C ARG A 118 -14.03 3.25 -13.43
N ARG A 119 -15.14 2.91 -12.79
CA ARG A 119 -15.27 2.66 -11.36
C ARG A 119 -14.40 1.43 -11.06
N GLN A 120 -13.26 1.62 -10.39
CA GLN A 120 -12.31 0.54 -10.11
C GLN A 120 -12.91 -0.39 -9.06
N ARG A 121 -12.98 -1.67 -9.38
CA ARG A 121 -13.35 -2.73 -8.42
C ARG A 121 -12.09 -3.24 -7.75
N LEU A 122 -12.14 -3.41 -6.44
CA LEU A 122 -11.02 -3.91 -5.66
C LEU A 122 -11.45 -5.20 -4.96
N ALA A 123 -10.74 -6.29 -5.19
CA ALA A 123 -10.87 -7.49 -4.38
C ALA A 123 -9.60 -7.69 -3.55
N ILE A 124 -9.76 -8.00 -2.27
CA ILE A 124 -8.64 -8.16 -1.34
C ILE A 124 -8.75 -9.51 -0.65
N LEU A 125 -7.66 -10.27 -0.68
CA LEU A 125 -7.50 -11.57 -0.06
C LEU A 125 -6.41 -11.41 1.01
N LEU A 126 -6.79 -11.48 2.29
CA LEU A 126 -5.88 -11.31 3.42
C LEU A 126 -5.60 -12.65 4.11
N ASP A 127 -4.33 -12.99 4.23
CA ASP A 127 -3.85 -14.11 5.02
C ASP A 127 -3.93 -13.76 6.52
N VAL A 128 -4.53 -14.66 7.29
CA VAL A 128 -4.69 -14.57 8.76
C VAL A 128 -4.08 -15.78 9.46
N SER A 129 -3.07 -16.40 8.85
CA SER A 129 -2.29 -17.48 9.44
C SER A 129 -1.34 -17.00 10.55
N GLY A 130 -0.82 -17.95 11.33
CA GLY A 130 0.02 -17.65 12.50
C GLY A 130 1.26 -16.79 12.20
N SER A 131 1.89 -16.96 11.04
CA SER A 131 3.04 -16.13 10.63
C SER A 131 2.64 -14.69 10.28
N MET A 132 1.36 -14.47 9.99
CA MET A 132 0.76 -13.19 9.64
C MET A 132 0.11 -12.50 10.85
N ASP A 133 0.04 -13.12 12.03
CA ASP A 133 -0.74 -12.62 13.18
C ASP A 133 -0.47 -11.14 13.51
N LYS A 134 0.81 -10.76 13.59
CA LYS A 134 1.21 -9.39 13.92
C LYS A 134 0.92 -8.37 12.81
N TYR A 135 0.83 -8.83 11.56
CA TYR A 135 0.57 -7.99 10.39
C TYR A 135 -0.93 -7.87 10.08
N SER A 136 -1.66 -8.98 10.25
CA SER A 136 -3.06 -9.15 9.85
C SER A 136 -3.97 -8.07 10.42
N PHE A 137 -3.78 -7.72 11.70
CA PHE A 137 -4.58 -6.68 12.36
C PHE A 137 -4.45 -5.31 11.66
N PHE A 138 -3.21 -4.86 11.43
CA PHE A 138 -2.94 -3.57 10.78
C PHE A 138 -3.36 -3.58 9.30
N LEU A 139 -3.12 -4.67 8.58
CA LEU A 139 -3.51 -4.83 7.18
C LEU A 139 -5.03 -4.84 7.02
N LEU A 140 -5.76 -5.45 7.96
CA LEU A 140 -7.22 -5.46 7.93
C LEU A 140 -7.82 -4.08 8.23
N ARG A 141 -7.20 -3.32 9.14
CA ARG A 141 -7.56 -1.91 9.38
C ARG A 141 -7.31 -1.05 8.13
N PHE A 142 -6.20 -1.28 7.44
CA PHE A 142 -5.91 -0.64 6.16
C PHE A 142 -6.99 -0.90 5.11
N ILE A 143 -7.41 -2.16 4.96
CA ILE A 143 -8.50 -2.55 4.06
C ILE A 143 -9.78 -1.79 4.39
N TRP A 144 -10.11 -1.69 5.67
CA TRP A 144 -11.29 -0.95 6.11
C TRP A 144 -11.24 0.53 5.75
N THR A 145 -10.10 1.20 5.96
CA THR A 145 -9.99 2.61 5.56
C THR A 145 -10.05 2.77 4.04
N LEU A 146 -9.43 1.87 3.27
CA LEU A 146 -9.53 1.91 1.81
C LEU A 146 -10.97 1.76 1.33
N ARG A 147 -11.80 0.97 2.02
CA ARG A 147 -13.20 0.75 1.67
C ARG A 147 -13.98 2.05 1.47
N ALA A 148 -13.81 3.03 2.36
CA ALA A 148 -14.53 4.30 2.30
C ALA A 148 -14.28 5.12 1.01
N HIS A 149 -13.34 4.68 0.17
CA HIS A 149 -12.80 5.49 -0.92
C HIS A 149 -12.80 4.81 -2.28
N PHE A 150 -12.97 3.50 -2.33
CA PHE A 150 -13.32 2.76 -3.54
C PHE A 150 -14.83 2.62 -3.66
N GLU A 151 -15.30 2.45 -4.89
CA GLU A 151 -16.73 2.32 -5.12
C GLU A 151 -17.27 0.94 -4.77
N GLN A 152 -16.45 -0.09 -4.99
CA GLN A 152 -16.77 -1.45 -4.66
C GLN A 152 -15.49 -2.14 -4.19
N VAL A 153 -15.50 -2.53 -2.91
CA VAL A 153 -14.45 -3.34 -2.29
C VAL A 153 -15.07 -4.65 -1.86
N GLU A 154 -14.44 -5.74 -2.27
CA GLU A 154 -14.75 -7.08 -1.79
C GLU A 154 -13.55 -7.59 -1.02
N ALA A 155 -13.74 -7.97 0.24
CA ALA A 155 -12.67 -8.38 1.13
C ALA A 155 -12.91 -9.81 1.64
N PHE A 156 -11.84 -10.57 1.69
CA PHE A 156 -11.83 -11.94 2.17
C PHE A 156 -10.64 -12.14 3.10
N ILE A 157 -10.80 -13.02 4.07
CA ILE A 157 -9.70 -13.54 4.87
C ILE A 157 -9.51 -15.02 4.55
N PHE A 158 -8.30 -15.53 4.66
CA PHE A 158 -7.99 -16.93 4.46
C PHE A 158 -6.87 -17.45 5.37
N SER A 159 -6.92 -18.75 5.65
CA SER A 159 -5.75 -19.54 6.06
C SER A 159 -5.88 -20.96 5.52
N THR A 160 -6.76 -21.77 6.10
CA THR A 160 -7.18 -23.10 5.60
C THR A 160 -8.48 -23.06 4.83
N ASN A 161 -9.30 -22.04 5.06
CA ASN A 161 -10.58 -21.80 4.40
C ASN A 161 -10.72 -20.31 4.04
N LEU A 162 -11.48 -20.02 2.99
CA LEU A 162 -11.81 -18.66 2.58
C LEU A 162 -13.09 -18.17 3.26
N VAL A 163 -13.06 -16.96 3.83
CA VAL A 163 -14.24 -16.30 4.40
C VAL A 163 -14.39 -14.91 3.80
N ARG A 164 -15.57 -14.63 3.21
CA ARG A 164 -15.92 -13.27 2.75
C ARG A 164 -16.24 -12.40 3.96
N ILE A 165 -15.58 -11.25 4.07
CA ILE A 165 -15.72 -10.31 5.18
C ILE A 165 -16.19 -8.92 4.79
N THR A 166 -16.56 -8.71 3.52
CA THR A 166 -17.05 -7.42 3.01
C THR A 166 -18.14 -6.83 3.90
N ASP A 167 -19.09 -7.62 4.38
CA ASP A 167 -20.22 -7.12 5.17
C ASP A 167 -19.79 -6.72 6.60
N TYR A 168 -18.74 -7.36 7.15
CA TYR A 168 -18.19 -7.02 8.47
C TYR A 168 -17.45 -5.68 8.47
N LEU A 169 -16.92 -5.27 7.31
CA LEU A 169 -16.26 -3.97 7.17
C LEU A 169 -17.25 -2.79 7.27
N ASP A 170 -18.58 -3.02 7.27
CA ASP A 170 -19.60 -1.96 7.46
C ASP A 170 -19.96 -1.75 8.95
N SER A 171 -19.46 -2.62 9.83
CA SER A 171 -19.79 -2.54 11.25
C SER A 171 -19.17 -1.30 11.91
N LYS A 172 -19.92 -0.69 12.84
CA LYS A 172 -19.43 0.45 13.65
C LYS A 172 -18.34 0.06 14.64
N ASP A 173 -18.33 -1.22 15.04
CA ASP A 173 -17.33 -1.78 15.96
C ASP A 173 -16.41 -2.74 15.22
N LEU A 174 -15.56 -2.14 14.38
CA LEU A 174 -14.59 -2.87 13.60
C LEU A 174 -13.61 -3.58 14.53
N GLY A 175 -13.07 -2.92 15.55
CA GLY A 175 -12.06 -3.50 16.45
C GLY A 175 -12.50 -4.83 17.06
N ARG A 176 -13.73 -4.88 17.59
CA ARG A 176 -14.30 -6.12 18.15
C ARG A 176 -14.57 -7.18 17.09
N THR A 177 -15.09 -6.77 15.94
CA THR A 177 -15.37 -7.69 14.83
C THR A 177 -14.07 -8.30 14.29
N LEU A 178 -13.00 -7.51 14.19
CA LEU A 178 -11.69 -7.98 13.77
C LEU A 178 -11.07 -8.91 14.80
N ALA A 179 -11.11 -8.57 16.09
CA ALA A 179 -10.61 -9.45 17.16
C ALA A 179 -11.30 -10.82 17.13
N LEU A 180 -12.63 -10.86 16.88
CA LEU A 180 -13.39 -12.10 16.75
C LEU A 180 -13.02 -12.90 15.50
N LEU A 181 -12.81 -12.24 14.36
CA LEU A 181 -12.40 -12.88 13.11
C LEU A 181 -10.98 -13.46 13.22
N THR A 182 -10.05 -12.70 13.80
CA THR A 182 -8.66 -13.14 14.01
C THR A 182 -8.58 -14.26 15.05
N ALA A 183 -9.31 -14.18 16.16
CA ALA A 183 -9.36 -15.25 17.16
C ALA A 183 -9.96 -16.55 16.61
N ARG A 184 -10.99 -16.46 15.76
CA ARG A 184 -11.51 -17.63 15.02
C ARG A 184 -10.48 -18.19 14.05
N ALA A 185 -9.66 -17.34 13.44
CA ALA A 185 -8.63 -17.73 12.51
C ALA A 185 -7.40 -18.37 13.17
N HIS A 186 -7.02 -17.96 14.38
CA HIS A 186 -5.92 -18.59 15.14
C HIS A 186 -6.18 -20.07 15.47
N ASN A 187 -7.44 -20.49 15.54
CA ASN A 187 -7.79 -21.90 15.71
C ASN A 187 -7.51 -22.76 14.45
N TRP A 188 -7.07 -22.16 13.34
CA TRP A 188 -6.78 -22.84 12.07
C TRP A 188 -5.31 -23.27 11.90
N SER A 189 -4.62 -23.61 12.99
CA SER A 189 -3.17 -23.89 13.07
C SER A 189 -2.59 -25.05 12.24
N SER A 190 -3.32 -25.57 11.24
CA SER A 190 -2.92 -26.72 10.39
C SER A 190 -2.13 -26.32 9.13
N GLY A 191 -1.50 -25.14 9.14
CA GLY A 191 -0.83 -24.53 7.98
C GLY A 191 -1.77 -23.71 7.09
N THR A 192 -1.22 -23.06 6.07
CA THR A 192 -1.95 -22.20 5.13
C THR A 192 -2.08 -22.91 3.80
N LYS A 193 -3.31 -23.02 3.27
CA LYS A 193 -3.61 -23.66 1.98
C LYS A 193 -4.04 -22.62 0.96
N ILE A 194 -3.11 -21.77 0.53
CA ILE A 194 -3.41 -20.59 -0.31
C ILE A 194 -4.06 -21.04 -1.61
N GLY A 195 -3.49 -22.03 -2.31
CA GLY A 195 -4.05 -22.55 -3.56
C GLY A 195 -5.51 -23.01 -3.44
N MET A 196 -5.85 -23.70 -2.35
CA MET A 196 -7.24 -24.12 -2.09
C MET A 196 -8.18 -22.94 -1.82
N CYS A 197 -7.74 -21.94 -1.06
CA CYS A 197 -8.55 -20.75 -0.81
C CYS A 197 -8.78 -19.92 -2.09
N LEU A 198 -7.79 -19.86 -2.98
CA LEU A 198 -7.95 -19.21 -4.29
C LEU A 198 -8.87 -20.00 -5.21
N GLN A 199 -8.84 -21.34 -5.15
CA GLN A 199 -9.80 -22.18 -5.85
C GLN A 199 -11.23 -21.88 -5.39
N GLN A 200 -11.46 -21.89 -4.06
CA GLN A 200 -12.76 -21.53 -3.48
C GLN A 200 -13.22 -20.13 -3.95
N PHE A 201 -12.30 -19.17 -3.99
CA PHE A 201 -12.57 -17.82 -4.50
C PHE A 201 -13.00 -17.83 -5.98
N ASN A 202 -12.26 -18.55 -6.83
CA ASN A 202 -12.53 -18.63 -8.27
C ASN A 202 -13.86 -19.31 -8.59
N GLU A 203 -14.21 -20.34 -7.84
CA GLU A 203 -15.45 -21.10 -8.01
C GLU A 203 -16.68 -20.31 -7.57
N HIS A 204 -16.62 -19.69 -6.39
CA HIS A 204 -17.81 -19.13 -5.73
C HIS A 204 -17.98 -17.63 -5.94
N TYR A 205 -16.89 -16.86 -6.05
CA TYR A 205 -16.95 -15.40 -5.97
C TYR A 205 -16.42 -14.70 -7.22
N ALA A 206 -15.39 -15.22 -7.88
CA ALA A 206 -14.68 -14.49 -8.95
C ALA A 206 -15.60 -14.03 -10.10
N LYS A 207 -16.65 -14.78 -10.44
CA LYS A 207 -17.60 -14.40 -11.51
C LYS A 207 -18.40 -13.13 -11.16
N GLN A 208 -18.69 -12.92 -9.89
CA GLN A 208 -19.50 -11.80 -9.39
C GLN A 208 -18.60 -10.62 -9.01
N VAL A 209 -17.46 -10.92 -8.38
CA VAL A 209 -16.52 -9.95 -7.82
C VAL A 209 -15.61 -9.37 -8.89
N LEU A 210 -15.07 -10.21 -9.79
CA LEU A 210 -14.06 -9.79 -10.76
C LEU A 210 -14.64 -9.40 -12.12
N SER A 211 -13.91 -8.52 -12.78
CA SER A 211 -14.14 -8.03 -14.14
C SER A 211 -12.82 -7.46 -14.68
N GLY A 212 -12.69 -7.27 -15.99
CA GLY A 212 -11.45 -6.76 -16.60
C GLY A 212 -10.98 -5.37 -16.14
N SER A 213 -11.74 -4.66 -15.28
CA SER A 213 -11.30 -3.44 -14.60
C SER A 213 -10.96 -3.62 -13.12
N SER A 214 -10.99 -4.85 -12.62
CA SER A 214 -10.78 -5.17 -11.21
C SER A 214 -9.30 -5.29 -10.90
N THR A 215 -8.88 -4.76 -9.77
CA THR A 215 -7.57 -5.04 -9.18
C THR A 215 -7.75 -6.04 -8.06
N VAL A 216 -6.89 -7.06 -8.02
CA VAL A 216 -6.84 -8.03 -6.91
C VAL A 216 -5.58 -7.80 -6.12
N ILE A 217 -5.71 -7.73 -4.80
CA ILE A 217 -4.60 -7.66 -3.87
C ILE A 217 -4.60 -8.92 -3.01
N VAL A 218 -3.50 -9.66 -3.02
CA VAL A 218 -3.22 -10.75 -2.08
C VAL A 218 -2.24 -10.23 -1.04
N LEU A 219 -2.59 -10.31 0.23
CA LEU A 219 -1.77 -9.92 1.38
C LEU A 219 -1.36 -11.18 2.13
N SER A 220 -0.15 -11.68 1.90
CA SER A 220 0.34 -12.94 2.47
C SER A 220 1.86 -13.01 2.41
N ASP A 221 2.46 -13.75 3.32
CA ASP A 221 3.88 -14.08 3.30
C ASP A 221 4.25 -15.18 2.29
N GLY A 222 3.25 -15.83 1.67
CA GLY A 222 3.45 -16.81 0.59
C GLY A 222 3.85 -18.21 1.05
N LEU A 223 3.73 -18.49 2.35
CA LEU A 223 3.89 -19.85 2.86
C LEU A 223 2.63 -20.66 2.57
N ASP A 224 2.70 -21.56 1.60
CA ASP A 224 1.62 -22.50 1.26
C ASP A 224 2.10 -23.93 1.52
N THR A 225 1.30 -24.72 2.25
CA THR A 225 1.54 -26.15 2.48
C THR A 225 0.85 -27.05 1.46
N GLY A 226 0.07 -26.48 0.54
CA GLY A 226 -0.56 -27.18 -0.56
C GLY A 226 0.32 -27.38 -1.79
N GLU A 227 -0.30 -27.82 -2.89
CA GLU A 227 0.36 -28.07 -4.17
C GLU A 227 0.68 -26.74 -4.89
N PRO A 228 1.96 -26.44 -5.22
CA PRO A 228 2.35 -25.21 -5.90
C PRO A 228 1.66 -25.01 -7.26
N GLU A 229 1.38 -26.10 -7.98
CA GLU A 229 0.71 -26.09 -9.29
C GLU A 229 -0.74 -25.61 -9.17
N LEU A 230 -1.43 -25.96 -8.08
CA LEU A 230 -2.77 -25.47 -7.80
C LEU A 230 -2.73 -23.96 -7.56
N LEU A 231 -1.81 -23.49 -6.72
CA LEU A 231 -1.62 -22.06 -6.44
C LEU A 231 -1.37 -21.26 -7.72
N ALA A 232 -0.42 -21.71 -8.55
CA ALA A 232 -0.11 -21.06 -9.83
C ALA A 232 -1.32 -21.07 -10.78
N GLY A 233 -1.99 -22.21 -10.93
CA GLY A 233 -3.15 -22.34 -11.80
C GLY A 233 -4.32 -21.43 -11.40
N GLU A 234 -4.61 -21.31 -10.10
CA GLU A 234 -5.68 -20.45 -9.61
C GLU A 234 -5.32 -18.95 -9.66
N LEU A 235 -4.05 -18.58 -9.49
CA LEU A 235 -3.57 -17.21 -9.73
C LEU A 235 -3.66 -16.83 -11.21
N ALA A 236 -3.29 -17.74 -12.13
CA ALA A 236 -3.40 -17.50 -13.57
C ALA A 236 -4.86 -17.23 -13.97
N ARG A 237 -5.82 -17.96 -13.40
CA ARG A 237 -7.27 -17.73 -13.61
C ARG A 237 -7.72 -16.36 -13.10
N ILE A 238 -7.22 -15.91 -11.96
CA ILE A 238 -7.49 -14.57 -11.43
C ILE A 238 -6.89 -13.51 -12.35
N LYS A 239 -5.63 -13.69 -12.78
CA LYS A 239 -4.91 -12.76 -13.67
C LYS A 239 -5.68 -12.52 -14.97
N GLN A 240 -6.20 -13.57 -15.59
CA GLN A 240 -7.00 -13.47 -16.83
C GLN A 240 -8.29 -12.65 -16.69
N ARG A 241 -8.84 -12.53 -15.48
CA ARG A 241 -10.11 -11.83 -15.22
C ARG A 241 -9.93 -10.43 -14.65
N THR A 242 -8.69 -10.01 -14.39
CA THR A 242 -8.40 -8.80 -13.66
C THR A 242 -7.56 -7.87 -14.52
N ARG A 243 -7.59 -6.59 -14.16
CA ARG A 243 -6.67 -5.60 -14.72
C ARG A 243 -5.27 -5.82 -14.17
N ARG A 244 -5.18 -6.16 -12.88
CA ARG A 244 -3.92 -6.29 -12.17
C ARG A 244 -4.06 -7.21 -10.97
N LEU A 245 -3.08 -8.11 -10.81
CA LEU A 245 -2.89 -8.97 -9.66
C LEU A 245 -1.65 -8.51 -8.89
N ILE A 246 -1.87 -7.99 -7.69
CA ILE A 246 -0.83 -7.45 -6.81
C ILE A 246 -0.68 -8.41 -5.63
N TRP A 247 0.56 -8.80 -5.33
CA TRP A 247 0.90 -9.53 -4.13
C TRP A 247 1.73 -8.65 -3.21
N LEU A 248 1.26 -8.54 -1.97
CA LEU A 248 1.86 -7.76 -0.92
C LEU A 248 2.34 -8.67 0.19
N ASN A 249 3.67 -8.73 0.33
CA ASN A 249 4.32 -9.62 1.28
C ASN A 249 4.99 -8.78 2.37
N PRO A 250 4.57 -8.89 3.65
CA PRO A 250 5.21 -8.15 4.73
C PRO A 250 6.69 -8.54 4.87
N LEU A 251 7.03 -9.82 4.70
CA LEU A 251 8.42 -10.30 4.85
C LEU A 251 9.38 -9.73 3.80
N LYS A 252 8.87 -9.28 2.65
CA LYS A 252 9.68 -8.63 1.60
C LYS A 252 10.44 -7.37 2.07
N GLY A 253 9.98 -6.74 3.15
CA GLY A 253 10.66 -5.57 3.74
C GLY A 253 11.93 -5.92 4.52
N MET A 254 12.14 -7.20 4.85
CA MET A 254 13.27 -7.64 5.66
C MET A 254 14.54 -7.79 4.82
N GLN A 255 15.68 -7.46 5.43
CA GLN A 255 16.98 -7.64 4.80
C GLN A 255 17.25 -9.12 4.51
N GLY A 256 17.65 -9.43 3.27
CA GLY A 256 17.95 -10.80 2.85
C GLY A 256 16.72 -11.67 2.55
N TYR A 257 15.53 -11.09 2.46
CA TYR A 257 14.35 -11.83 2.03
C TYR A 257 14.49 -12.27 0.57
N GLU A 258 14.35 -13.58 0.34
CA GLU A 258 14.24 -14.16 -0.99
C GLU A 258 13.00 -15.07 -1.07
N PRO A 259 12.17 -14.95 -2.13
CA PRO A 259 10.96 -15.73 -2.31
C PRO A 259 11.25 -17.17 -2.81
N ILE A 260 12.07 -17.93 -2.08
CA ILE A 260 12.52 -19.28 -2.48
C ILE A 260 11.50 -20.37 -2.12
N ALA A 261 10.56 -20.08 -1.22
CA ALA A 261 9.50 -21.02 -0.86
C ALA A 261 8.75 -21.49 -2.12
N LYS A 262 8.53 -22.81 -2.25
CA LYS A 262 7.98 -23.43 -3.46
C LYS A 262 6.67 -22.78 -3.92
N GLY A 263 5.75 -22.50 -3.00
CA GLY A 263 4.48 -21.82 -3.30
C GLY A 263 4.71 -20.40 -3.85
N MET A 264 5.54 -19.60 -3.20
CA MET A 264 5.86 -18.25 -3.68
C MET A 264 6.58 -18.28 -5.03
N SER A 265 7.54 -19.17 -5.22
CA SER A 265 8.27 -19.35 -6.49
C SER A 265 7.30 -19.68 -7.65
N ALA A 266 6.32 -20.56 -7.41
CA ALA A 266 5.29 -20.90 -8.39
C ALA A 266 4.28 -19.76 -8.65
N ALA A 267 4.01 -18.92 -7.65
CA ALA A 267 3.08 -17.81 -7.75
C ALA A 267 3.67 -16.59 -8.50
N LEU A 268 4.99 -16.35 -8.40
CA LEU A 268 5.66 -15.16 -8.95
C LEU A 268 5.39 -14.89 -10.45
N PRO A 269 5.41 -15.89 -11.36
CA PRO A 269 5.13 -15.66 -12.78
C PRO A 269 3.72 -15.10 -13.05
N GLU A 270 2.77 -15.40 -12.17
CA GLU A 270 1.38 -14.98 -12.32
C GLU A 270 1.11 -13.60 -11.72
N ILE A 271 1.98 -13.10 -10.85
CA ILE A 271 1.81 -11.82 -10.15
C ILE A 271 2.32 -10.66 -11.02
N ASP A 272 1.50 -9.61 -11.19
CA ASP A 272 1.90 -8.41 -11.95
C ASP A 272 2.77 -7.45 -11.14
N VAL A 273 2.56 -7.41 -9.82
CA VAL A 273 3.29 -6.54 -8.89
C VAL A 273 3.54 -7.30 -7.59
N PHE A 274 4.80 -7.51 -7.25
CA PHE A 274 5.22 -8.09 -5.98
C PHE A 274 5.89 -7.00 -5.13
N ASN A 275 5.22 -6.51 -4.09
CA ASN A 275 5.74 -5.43 -3.24
C ASN A 275 5.63 -5.73 -1.74
N SER A 276 6.27 -4.92 -0.90
CA SER A 276 6.19 -5.07 0.54
C SER A 276 4.94 -4.40 1.14
N ALA A 277 4.53 -4.88 2.31
CA ALA A 277 3.46 -4.29 3.12
C ALA A 277 3.77 -4.34 4.64
N HIS A 278 5.04 -4.21 5.01
CA HIS A 278 5.49 -4.30 6.41
C HIS A 278 5.32 -3.02 7.22
N ASN A 279 5.15 -1.86 6.59
CA ASN A 279 4.98 -0.57 7.25
C ASN A 279 4.09 0.38 6.43
N LEU A 280 3.77 1.56 6.98
CA LEU A 280 2.88 2.53 6.32
C LEU A 280 3.46 3.04 5.00
N ASN A 281 4.76 3.32 4.93
CA ASN A 281 5.38 3.80 3.71
C ASN A 281 5.24 2.78 2.56
N SER A 282 5.45 1.49 2.84
CA SER A 282 5.27 0.42 1.86
C SER A 282 3.82 0.34 1.36
N LEU A 283 2.83 0.49 2.25
CA LEU A 283 1.42 0.54 1.87
C LEU A 283 1.08 1.77 1.01
N LEU A 284 1.70 2.93 1.26
CA LEU A 284 1.45 4.14 0.47
C LEU A 284 1.98 4.04 -0.97
N GLU A 285 3.01 3.23 -1.21
CA GLU A 285 3.49 2.96 -2.57
C GLU A 285 2.44 2.29 -3.46
N LEU A 286 1.42 1.65 -2.88
CA LEU A 286 0.29 1.10 -3.61
C LEU A 286 -0.44 2.11 -4.47
N GLU A 287 -0.37 3.40 -4.11
CA GLU A 287 -0.93 4.48 -4.91
C GLU A 287 -0.49 4.43 -6.37
N ASN A 288 0.78 4.08 -6.62
CA ASN A 288 1.32 4.01 -7.96
C ASN A 288 0.60 2.89 -8.74
N TYR A 289 0.49 1.70 -8.16
CA TYR A 289 -0.09 0.55 -8.84
C TYR A 289 -1.60 0.63 -9.03
N LEU A 290 -2.29 1.37 -8.15
CA LEU A 290 -3.74 1.55 -8.20
C LEU A 290 -4.19 2.68 -9.15
N THR A 291 -3.30 3.63 -9.47
CA THR A 291 -3.66 4.82 -10.28
C THR A 291 -3.23 4.79 -11.73
N HIS A 292 -2.35 3.88 -12.13
CA HIS A 292 -1.93 3.80 -13.53
C HIS A 292 -3.06 3.24 -14.40
N VAL A 293 -3.51 4.06 -15.36
CA VAL A 293 -4.67 3.91 -16.26
C VAL A 293 -4.26 3.46 -17.66
#